data_AF-A0A7S2XQY8-F1
#
_entry.id   AF-A0A7S2XQY8-F1
#
_cell.length_a   1.000
_cell.length_b   1.000
_cell.length_c   1.000
_cell.angle_alpha   90.00
_cell.angle_beta   90.00
_cell.angle_gamma   90.00
#
_symmetry.space_group_name_H-M   'P 1'
#
loop_
_entity.id
_entity.type
_entity.pdbx_description
1 polymer ?
#
loop_
_entity_poly.entity_id
_entity_poly.type
_entity_poly.pdbx_seq_one_letter_code
_entity_poly.pdbx_strand_id
1 'polypeptide(L)'
;ASATKPLEPSTHKGAFSPTPLDRIMADLDKFANPQKNVFKAASSKFGGKLDNLTFREALADRKESIAANCFPKEERDILAKLEIRYLDYPDFILHCNVEKCGAACVLYSPMECPHEKCGQIMSLKYWEEHVEALCDYKVVDCPKGCGDSVPRNRVQVHLMDVCPLRDAVCPFRSMGCLVNVLAKDVAAHLSGDGATSHLLLAANRMAEYEQVIRTMNESISKLQVENESLRKQAANNQQRVTNDIANFSQKIITLTKKMDSMTKSHNKDIQKLKHEMEN
;
A
#
# COMPACT_ATOMS: atom_id res chain seq x y z
N ALA A 1 34.53 49.86 58.69
CA ALA A 1 34.33 50.58 57.41
C ALA A 1 35.17 49.89 56.34
N SER A 2 34.51 49.23 55.39
CA SER A 2 34.97 49.02 54.00
C SER A 2 33.90 48.18 53.32
N ALA A 3 32.95 48.90 52.73
CA ALA A 3 31.90 48.36 51.89
C ALA A 3 32.52 47.94 50.55
N THR A 4 32.56 46.65 50.26
CA THR A 4 32.83 46.14 48.92
C THR A 4 31.51 46.01 48.17
N LYS A 5 31.44 46.76 47.07
CA LYS A 5 30.30 46.95 46.17
C LYS A 5 29.88 45.63 45.51
N PRO A 6 28.59 45.33 45.31
CA PRO A 6 28.15 44.19 44.52
C PRO A 6 28.51 44.41 43.03
N LEU A 7 29.12 43.41 42.40
CA LEU A 7 29.31 43.37 40.95
C LEU A 7 27.97 42.99 40.31
N GLU A 8 27.40 43.92 39.55
CA GLU A 8 26.25 43.67 38.69
C GLU A 8 26.61 42.75 37.50
N PRO A 9 25.63 42.02 36.93
CA PRO A 9 25.87 40.98 35.94
C PRO A 9 26.19 41.58 34.57
N SER A 10 27.34 41.21 34.01
CA SER A 10 27.69 41.54 32.63
C SER A 10 26.80 40.72 31.67
N THR A 11 25.86 41.41 31.04
CA THR A 11 25.10 40.88 29.91
C THR A 11 26.01 40.77 28.69
N HIS A 12 26.83 39.72 28.61
CA HIS A 12 27.38 39.28 27.34
C HIS A 12 26.35 38.41 26.64
N LYS A 13 25.63 39.01 25.68
CA LYS A 13 25.00 38.27 24.58
C LYS A 13 26.12 37.69 23.70
N GLY A 14 26.74 36.61 24.17
CA GLY A 14 27.59 35.76 23.36
C GLY A 14 26.70 34.83 22.56
N ALA A 15 26.75 34.90 21.23
CA ALA A 15 26.16 33.89 20.37
C ALA A 15 26.80 32.54 20.76
N PHE A 16 26.02 31.64 21.36
CA PHE A 16 26.48 30.28 21.65
C PHE A 16 26.83 29.62 20.31
N SER A 17 28.10 29.28 20.12
CA SER A 17 28.51 28.47 18.99
C SER A 17 27.79 27.12 19.09
N PRO A 18 27.19 26.61 18.00
CA PRO A 18 26.46 25.34 18.05
C PRO A 18 27.38 24.24 18.57
N THR A 19 26.88 23.49 19.55
CA THR A 19 27.60 22.36 20.17
C THR A 19 27.96 21.32 19.09
N PRO A 20 28.96 20.44 19.33
CA PRO A 20 29.22 19.32 18.43
C PRO A 20 27.94 18.51 18.13
N LEU A 21 27.08 18.33 19.14
CA LEU A 21 25.78 17.69 18.99
C LEU A 21 24.84 18.45 18.05
N ASP A 22 24.73 19.78 18.16
CA ASP A 22 23.90 20.60 17.26
C ASP A 22 24.38 20.52 15.81
N ARG A 23 25.70 20.43 15.59
CA ARG A 23 26.29 20.28 14.25
C ARG A 23 26.01 18.91 13.67
N ILE A 24 26.18 17.85 14.45
CA ILE A 24 25.87 16.48 14.01
C ILE A 24 24.37 16.30 13.81
N MET A 25 23.50 16.85 14.66
CA MET A 25 22.05 16.84 14.43
C MET A 25 21.70 17.59 13.14
N ALA A 26 22.30 18.75 12.89
CA ALA A 26 22.11 19.48 11.64
C ALA A 26 22.64 18.71 10.42
N ASP A 27 23.73 17.95 10.56
CA ASP A 27 24.32 17.13 9.50
C ASP A 27 23.55 15.81 9.28
N LEU A 28 22.99 15.22 10.33
CA LEU A 28 22.06 14.09 10.26
C LEU A 28 20.73 14.50 9.64
N ASP A 29 20.22 15.70 9.96
CA ASP A 29 19.04 16.28 9.30
C ASP A 29 19.33 16.58 7.82
N LYS A 30 20.54 17.06 7.50
CA LYS A 30 21.06 17.16 6.13
C LYS A 30 21.40 15.81 5.50
N PHE A 31 21.45 14.70 6.22
CA PHE A 31 21.58 13.36 5.66
C PHE A 31 20.21 12.73 5.42
N ALA A 32 19.24 13.00 6.29
CA ALA A 32 17.83 12.65 6.15
C ALA A 32 17.13 13.44 5.03
N ASN A 33 17.49 14.71 4.80
CA ASN A 33 16.91 15.53 3.73
C ASN A 33 17.25 15.09 2.28
N PRO A 34 18.49 14.68 1.94
CA PRO A 34 18.81 14.05 0.66
C PRO A 34 18.12 12.72 0.49
N GLN A 35 17.75 12.03 1.58
CA GLN A 35 16.88 10.86 1.44
C GLN A 35 15.54 11.26 0.84
N LYS A 36 14.97 12.46 1.09
CA LYS A 36 13.80 13.03 0.36
C LYS A 36 13.97 13.07 -1.17
N ASN A 37 15.20 13.29 -1.65
CA ASN A 37 15.54 13.26 -3.07
C ASN A 37 15.82 11.83 -3.59
N VAL A 38 16.24 10.91 -2.71
CA VAL A 38 16.25 9.47 -3.01
C VAL A 38 14.81 8.95 -3.22
N PHE A 39 13.77 9.48 -2.54
CA PHE A 39 12.36 9.16 -2.86
C PHE A 39 11.99 9.54 -4.31
N LYS A 40 12.63 10.57 -4.89
CA LYS A 40 12.41 11.01 -6.28
C LYS A 40 13.21 10.16 -7.30
N ALA A 41 14.36 9.62 -6.89
CA ALA A 41 15.22 8.78 -7.72
C ALA A 41 14.88 7.27 -7.64
N ALA A 42 14.26 6.81 -6.55
CA ALA A 42 13.76 5.44 -6.42
C ALA A 42 12.49 5.22 -7.27
N SER A 43 11.65 6.25 -7.43
CA SER A 43 10.47 6.18 -8.30
C SER A 43 10.82 6.02 -9.79
N SER A 44 12.06 6.34 -10.21
CA SER A 44 12.50 6.14 -11.59
C SER A 44 13.06 4.73 -11.84
N LYS A 45 13.37 3.95 -10.80
CA LYS A 45 13.86 2.57 -10.94
C LYS A 45 12.78 1.50 -10.71
N PHE A 46 11.76 1.81 -9.92
CA PHE A 46 10.59 0.97 -9.76
C PHE A 46 9.37 1.84 -10.06
N GLY A 47 8.77 1.65 -11.22
CA GLY A 47 7.66 2.46 -11.75
C GLY A 47 6.37 2.30 -10.95
N GLY A 48 6.37 2.77 -9.71
CA GLY A 48 5.24 2.76 -8.81
C GLY A 48 5.44 3.81 -7.70
N LYS A 49 4.35 4.40 -7.24
CA LYS A 49 4.31 5.19 -6.00
C LYS A 49 4.71 4.25 -4.87
N LEU A 50 5.96 4.29 -4.39
CA LEU A 50 6.32 3.63 -3.14
C LEU A 50 5.57 4.35 -2.01
N ASP A 51 4.79 3.60 -1.25
CA ASP A 51 4.20 4.08 -0.01
C ASP A 51 5.26 4.14 1.10
N ASN A 52 4.97 4.85 2.19
CA ASN A 52 5.92 5.02 3.30
C ASN A 52 6.26 3.70 4.00
N LEU A 53 5.45 2.65 3.81
CA LEU A 53 5.62 1.35 4.46
C LEU A 53 6.71 0.53 3.78
N THR A 54 6.63 0.39 2.44
CA THR A 54 7.62 -0.34 1.63
C THR A 54 9.02 0.30 1.67
N PHE A 55 9.10 1.61 1.87
CA PHE A 55 10.39 2.30 2.07
C PHE A 55 11.01 2.05 3.46
N ARG A 56 10.19 2.00 4.52
CA ARG A 56 10.67 1.66 5.88
C ARG A 56 11.22 0.24 5.92
N GLU A 57 10.60 -0.67 5.20
CA GLU A 57 11.08 -2.04 5.00
C GLU A 57 12.41 -2.05 4.23
N ALA A 58 12.52 -1.33 3.10
CA ALA A 58 13.78 -1.24 2.34
C ALA A 58 14.95 -0.60 3.13
N LEU A 59 14.66 0.35 4.02
CA LEU A 59 15.66 0.92 4.93
C LEU A 59 16.06 -0.05 6.05
N ALA A 60 15.12 -0.84 6.56
CA ALA A 60 15.40 -1.90 7.52
C ALA A 60 16.30 -2.97 6.89
N ASP A 61 15.99 -3.41 5.68
CA ASP A 61 16.77 -4.38 4.91
C ASP A 61 18.19 -3.86 4.61
N ARG A 62 18.31 -2.57 4.27
CA ARG A 62 19.62 -1.94 4.06
C ARG A 62 20.40 -1.82 5.36
N LYS A 63 19.75 -1.46 6.48
CA LYS A 63 20.39 -1.42 7.80
C LYS A 63 20.91 -2.81 8.19
N GLU A 64 20.13 -3.85 7.92
CA GLU A 64 20.50 -5.24 8.19
C GLU A 64 21.63 -5.72 7.27
N SER A 65 21.58 -5.38 5.98
CA SER A 65 22.66 -5.68 5.02
C SER A 65 23.98 -4.98 5.35
N ILE A 66 23.94 -3.71 5.75
CA ILE A 66 25.12 -2.97 6.21
C ILE A 66 25.61 -3.57 7.52
N ALA A 67 24.72 -3.88 8.46
CA ALA A 67 25.10 -4.49 9.74
C ALA A 67 25.66 -5.93 9.57
N ALA A 68 25.30 -6.64 8.51
CA ALA A 68 25.83 -7.97 8.21
C ALA A 68 27.20 -7.91 7.51
N ASN A 69 27.43 -6.89 6.67
CA ASN A 69 28.58 -6.83 5.76
C ASN A 69 29.65 -5.79 6.15
N CYS A 70 29.29 -4.78 6.95
CA CYS A 70 30.15 -3.67 7.31
C CYS A 70 30.21 -3.55 8.84
N PHE A 71 31.37 -3.89 9.40
CA PHE A 71 31.71 -3.88 10.84
C PHE A 71 30.93 -4.92 11.66
N PRO A 72 31.60 -5.91 12.30
CA PRO A 72 31.01 -6.74 13.35
C PRO A 72 30.33 -5.91 14.45
N LYS A 73 29.38 -6.52 15.18
CA LYS A 73 28.64 -5.83 16.24
C LYS A 73 29.58 -5.22 17.27
N GLU A 74 30.66 -5.93 17.64
CA GLU A 74 31.63 -5.43 18.61
C GLU A 74 32.33 -4.15 18.13
N GLU A 75 32.72 -4.08 16.85
CA GLU A 75 33.37 -2.90 16.27
C GLU A 75 32.42 -1.71 16.22
N ARG A 76 31.15 -1.94 15.84
CA ARG A 76 30.13 -0.89 15.85
C ARG A 76 29.87 -0.35 17.24
N ASP A 77 29.82 -1.22 18.24
CA ASP A 77 29.62 -0.82 19.64
C ASP A 77 30.80 0.02 20.16
N ILE A 78 32.04 -0.32 19.76
CA ILE A 78 33.24 0.46 20.08
C ILE A 78 33.20 1.84 19.41
N LEU A 79 32.91 1.88 18.10
CA LEU A 79 32.83 3.13 17.34
C LEU A 79 31.72 4.05 17.89
N ALA A 80 30.54 3.50 18.19
CA ALA A 80 29.45 4.26 18.80
C ALA A 80 29.85 4.86 20.15
N LYS A 81 30.56 4.11 21.01
CA LYS A 81 31.07 4.61 22.30
C LYS A 81 32.06 5.77 22.12
N LEU A 82 32.98 5.65 21.15
CA LEU A 82 33.96 6.70 20.86
C LEU A 82 33.29 7.96 20.32
N GLU A 83 32.33 7.80 19.41
CA GLU A 83 31.61 8.91 18.79
C GLU A 83 30.74 9.66 19.81
N ILE A 84 30.02 8.93 20.67
CA ILE A 84 29.23 9.52 21.76
C ILE A 84 30.14 10.34 22.68
N ARG A 85 31.32 9.83 23.05
CA ARG A 85 32.27 10.56 23.90
C ARG A 85 32.82 11.82 23.24
N TYR A 86 33.05 11.79 21.93
CA TYR A 86 33.48 12.96 21.17
C TYR A 86 32.38 14.02 21.08
N LEU A 87 31.15 13.59 20.79
CA LEU A 87 29.97 14.44 20.71
C LEU A 87 29.60 15.11 22.03
N ASP A 88 29.85 14.40 23.11
CA ASP A 88 29.47 14.79 24.44
C ASP A 88 30.49 15.74 25.11
N TYR A 89 31.66 15.93 24.50
CA TYR A 89 32.65 16.89 24.95
C TYR A 89 32.28 18.33 24.51
N PRO A 90 32.47 19.36 25.35
CA PRO A 90 33.05 19.33 26.70
C PRO A 90 32.02 19.26 27.83
N ASP A 91 30.71 19.33 27.52
CA ASP A 91 29.67 19.56 28.52
C ASP A 91 29.20 18.28 29.23
N PHE A 92 29.54 17.11 28.69
CA PHE A 92 29.23 15.78 29.23
C PHE A 92 27.76 15.60 29.65
N ILE A 93 26.84 15.92 28.73
CA ILE A 93 25.38 15.91 28.91
C ILE A 93 24.77 14.52 28.61
N LEU A 94 25.36 13.78 27.69
CA LEU A 94 24.93 12.48 27.21
C LEU A 94 25.59 11.35 28.01
N HIS A 95 26.86 11.48 28.36
CA HIS A 95 27.73 10.54 29.08
C HIS A 95 28.37 11.22 30.31
N CYS A 96 29.27 10.54 31.03
CA CYS A 96 30.03 11.12 32.14
C CYS A 96 31.48 11.46 31.77
N ASN A 97 32.11 12.36 32.52
CA ASN A 97 33.53 12.73 32.37
C ASN A 97 34.51 11.72 33.02
N VAL A 98 34.03 10.53 33.42
CA VAL A 98 34.88 9.51 34.05
C VAL A 98 35.45 8.59 32.98
N GLU A 99 36.78 8.58 32.84
CA GLU A 99 37.44 7.63 31.95
C GLU A 99 37.21 6.20 32.43
N LYS A 100 36.90 5.29 31.48
CA LYS A 100 36.67 3.87 31.78
C LYS A 100 35.58 3.62 32.84
N CYS A 101 34.55 4.47 32.88
CA CYS A 101 33.42 4.36 33.81
C CYS A 101 32.71 2.99 33.78
N GLY A 102 32.76 2.27 32.65
CA GLY A 102 32.26 0.89 32.53
C GLY A 102 30.82 0.74 33.03
N ALA A 103 30.56 -0.31 33.80
CA ALA A 103 29.25 -0.60 34.41
C ALA A 103 28.85 0.39 35.53
N ALA A 104 29.80 1.19 36.03
CA ALA A 104 29.55 2.21 37.05
C ALA A 104 29.05 3.55 36.45
N CYS A 105 28.85 3.62 35.13
CA CYS A 105 28.33 4.83 34.48
C CYS A 105 26.84 5.03 34.77
N VAL A 106 26.50 6.03 35.57
CA VAL A 106 25.12 6.34 36.00
C VAL A 106 24.19 6.82 34.88
N LEU A 107 24.70 7.10 33.67
CA LEU A 107 23.90 7.50 32.51
C LEU A 107 23.89 6.45 31.40
N TYR A 108 25.03 5.78 31.19
CA TYR A 108 25.27 4.96 30.00
C TYR A 108 25.57 3.49 30.27
N SER A 109 25.47 3.03 31.52
CA SER A 109 25.60 1.60 31.82
C SER A 109 24.58 0.81 30.99
N PRO A 110 25.01 -0.25 30.27
CA PRO A 110 24.12 -1.05 29.43
C PRO A 110 23.19 -1.89 30.31
N MET A 111 21.90 -1.70 30.11
CA MET A 111 20.81 -2.37 30.81
C MET A 111 19.98 -3.16 29.82
N GLU A 112 19.69 -4.43 30.14
CA GLU A 112 18.80 -5.28 29.37
C GLU A 112 17.33 -5.03 29.76
N CYS A 113 16.43 -5.08 28.78
CA CYS A 113 15.00 -5.00 29.05
C CYS A 113 14.52 -6.23 29.85
N PRO A 114 13.78 -6.06 30.96
CA PRO A 114 13.26 -7.16 31.77
C PRO A 114 12.08 -7.90 31.12
N HIS A 115 11.47 -7.36 30.06
CA HIS A 115 10.34 -8.00 29.39
C HIS A 115 10.78 -9.16 28.52
N GLU A 116 10.15 -10.32 28.73
CA GLU A 116 10.37 -11.52 27.94
C GLU A 116 10.23 -11.22 26.44
N LYS A 117 11.14 -11.79 25.63
CA LYS A 117 11.19 -11.67 24.16
C LYS A 117 11.59 -10.28 23.61
N CYS A 118 11.85 -9.27 24.45
CA CYS A 118 12.41 -8.00 23.98
C CYS A 118 13.91 -8.13 23.63
N GLY A 119 14.74 -8.54 24.60
CA GLY A 119 16.20 -8.71 24.41
C GLY A 119 16.98 -7.45 24.03
N GLN A 120 16.37 -6.26 24.13
CA GLN A 120 17.02 -4.98 23.83
C GLN A 120 17.95 -4.58 24.98
N ILE A 121 19.13 -4.07 24.61
CA ILE A 121 20.10 -3.49 25.54
C ILE A 121 20.23 -2.00 25.24
N MET A 122 20.14 -1.16 26.27
CA MET A 122 20.24 0.29 26.14
C MET A 122 20.91 0.94 27.36
N SER A 123 21.26 2.21 27.26
CA SER A 123 21.80 2.96 28.39
C SER A 123 20.77 3.14 29.51
N LEU A 124 21.24 3.14 30.76
CA LEU A 124 20.41 3.40 31.96
C LEU A 124 19.49 4.63 31.80
N LYS A 125 19.97 5.72 31.18
CA LYS A 125 19.19 6.94 30.91
C LYS A 125 17.88 6.70 30.14
N TYR A 126 17.86 5.76 29.18
CA TYR A 126 16.70 5.47 28.34
C TYR A 126 15.98 4.17 28.73
N TRP A 127 16.55 3.44 29.69
CA TRP A 127 16.03 2.13 30.09
C TRP A 127 14.64 2.24 30.70
N GLU A 128 14.41 3.18 31.62
CA GLU A 128 13.11 3.36 32.28
C GLU A 128 12.03 3.77 31.27
N GLU A 129 12.32 4.72 30.38
CA GLU A 129 11.41 5.13 29.30
C GLU A 129 11.05 3.95 28.39
N HIS A 130 12.03 3.12 28.02
CA HIS A 130 11.75 1.94 27.23
C HIS A 130 10.84 0.96 27.95
N VAL A 131 11.22 0.54 29.16
CA VAL A 131 10.47 -0.45 29.95
C VAL A 131 9.04 0.03 30.16
N GLU A 132 8.85 1.30 30.50
CA GLU A 132 7.52 1.80 30.85
C GLU A 132 6.66 2.16 29.64
N ALA A 133 7.23 2.87 28.65
CA ALA A 133 6.45 3.53 27.60
C ALA A 133 6.63 2.91 26.20
N LEU A 134 7.81 2.40 25.87
CA LEU A 134 8.15 2.05 24.48
C LEU A 134 8.21 0.53 24.22
N CYS A 135 8.37 -0.30 25.25
CA CYS A 135 8.57 -1.72 25.06
C CYS A 135 7.31 -2.38 24.50
N ASP A 136 7.45 -2.92 23.29
CA ASP A 136 6.41 -3.67 22.57
C ASP A 136 5.97 -4.95 23.28
N TYR A 137 6.84 -5.51 24.11
CA TYR A 137 6.59 -6.74 24.86
C TYR A 137 6.08 -6.49 26.28
N LYS A 138 5.98 -5.23 26.71
CA LYS A 138 5.34 -4.89 27.99
C LYS A 138 3.90 -5.39 27.96
N VAL A 139 3.52 -6.17 28.96
CA VAL A 139 2.13 -6.58 29.16
C VAL A 139 1.36 -5.39 29.72
N VAL A 140 0.29 -5.00 29.02
CA VAL A 140 -0.57 -3.87 29.37
C VAL A 140 -2.02 -4.34 29.42
N ASP A 141 -2.82 -3.72 30.27
CA ASP A 141 -4.25 -4.03 30.32
C ASP A 141 -4.96 -3.55 29.06
N CYS A 142 -5.97 -4.31 28.66
CA CYS A 142 -6.79 -3.95 27.52
C CYS A 142 -7.41 -2.55 27.73
N PRO A 143 -7.25 -1.61 26.77
CA PRO A 143 -7.77 -0.25 26.92
C PRO A 143 -9.31 -0.19 26.92
N LYS A 144 -9.99 -1.24 26.46
CA LYS A 144 -11.45 -1.39 26.58
C LYS A 144 -11.90 -1.94 27.93
N GLY A 145 -10.97 -2.33 28.81
CA GLY A 145 -11.29 -2.84 30.15
C GLY A 145 -11.94 -4.21 30.16
N CYS A 146 -11.58 -5.11 29.23
CA CYS A 146 -12.16 -6.46 29.18
C CYS A 146 -11.64 -7.40 30.29
N GLY A 147 -10.61 -6.98 31.04
CA GLY A 147 -9.98 -7.77 32.09
C GLY A 147 -8.75 -8.58 31.64
N ASP A 148 -8.44 -8.60 30.34
CA ASP A 148 -7.24 -9.26 29.82
C ASP A 148 -6.04 -8.32 29.82
N SER A 149 -4.87 -8.87 30.12
CA SER A 149 -3.57 -8.21 29.95
C SER A 149 -2.84 -8.79 28.74
N VAL A 150 -2.39 -7.92 27.84
CA VAL A 150 -1.90 -8.29 26.50
C VAL A 150 -0.57 -7.56 26.24
N PRO A 151 0.42 -8.19 25.57
CA PRO A 151 1.61 -7.48 25.12
C PRO A 151 1.26 -6.27 24.25
N ARG A 152 1.92 -5.13 24.45
CA ARG A 152 1.64 -3.86 23.76
C ARG A 152 1.54 -4.01 22.24
N ASN A 153 2.45 -4.77 21.62
CA ASN A 153 2.43 -5.05 20.18
C ASN A 153 1.24 -5.88 19.70
N ARG A 154 0.56 -6.60 20.59
CA ARG A 154 -0.61 -7.44 20.29
C ARG A 154 -1.93 -6.78 20.67
N VAL A 155 -1.92 -5.62 21.33
CA VAL A 155 -3.15 -4.91 21.76
C VAL A 155 -4.07 -4.65 20.57
N GLN A 156 -3.55 -4.19 19.42
CA GLN A 156 -4.40 -3.90 18.25
C GLN A 156 -5.09 -5.16 17.71
N VAL A 157 -4.36 -6.27 17.59
CA VAL A 157 -4.92 -7.56 17.17
C VAL A 157 -5.96 -8.04 18.18
N HIS A 158 -5.68 -7.93 19.47
CA HIS A 158 -6.65 -8.25 20.51
C HIS A 158 -7.92 -7.42 20.35
N LEU A 159 -7.84 -6.09 20.19
CA LEU A 159 -9.00 -5.22 20.04
C LEU A 159 -9.82 -5.51 18.79
N MET A 160 -9.20 -6.00 17.72
CA MET A 160 -9.88 -6.31 16.46
C MET A 160 -10.53 -7.69 16.44
N ASP A 161 -9.86 -8.70 17.00
CA ASP A 161 -10.25 -10.10 16.76
C ASP A 161 -10.70 -10.83 18.03
N VAL A 162 -10.07 -10.55 19.17
CA VAL A 162 -10.18 -11.37 20.39
C VAL A 162 -11.04 -10.73 21.47
N CYS A 163 -10.93 -9.41 21.65
CA CYS A 163 -11.52 -8.67 22.76
C CYS A 163 -13.04 -8.88 22.81
N PRO A 164 -13.61 -9.34 23.93
CA PRO A 164 -15.07 -9.55 24.04
C PRO A 164 -15.86 -8.23 23.99
N LEU A 165 -15.21 -7.09 24.26
CA LEU A 165 -15.77 -5.75 24.20
C LEU A 165 -15.48 -5.03 22.88
N ARG A 166 -14.95 -5.74 21.88
CA ARG A 166 -14.85 -5.19 20.53
C ARG A 166 -16.22 -5.04 19.90
N ASP A 167 -16.33 -4.08 18.99
CA ASP A 167 -17.50 -3.94 18.15
C ASP A 167 -17.56 -5.12 17.17
N ALA A 168 -18.71 -5.78 17.11
CA ALA A 168 -18.98 -6.90 16.24
C ALA A 168 -20.14 -6.55 15.31
N VAL A 169 -20.00 -6.98 14.06
CA VAL A 169 -21.04 -6.80 13.04
C VAL A 169 -22.00 -7.97 13.11
N CYS A 170 -23.31 -7.69 13.17
CA CYS A 170 -24.32 -8.73 13.09
C CYS A 170 -24.20 -9.52 11.77
N PRO A 171 -24.23 -10.88 11.80
CA PRO A 171 -24.23 -11.71 10.59
C PRO A 171 -25.35 -11.38 9.59
N PHE A 172 -26.49 -10.85 10.06
CA PHE A 172 -27.62 -10.44 9.23
C PHE A 172 -27.49 -9.00 8.68
N ARG A 173 -26.31 -8.37 8.78
CA ARG A 173 -26.09 -7.02 8.23
C ARG A 173 -26.36 -6.93 6.74
N SER A 174 -25.95 -7.94 5.97
CA SER A 174 -26.23 -8.04 4.52
C SER A 174 -27.73 -8.19 4.21
N MET A 175 -28.51 -8.63 5.20
CA MET A 175 -29.97 -8.80 5.11
C MET A 175 -30.72 -7.58 5.66
N GLY A 176 -30.02 -6.55 6.17
CA GLY A 176 -30.62 -5.29 6.62
C GLY A 176 -30.54 -5.01 8.13
N CYS A 177 -29.87 -5.87 8.93
CA CYS A 177 -29.68 -5.57 10.36
C CYS A 177 -28.64 -4.46 10.56
N LEU A 178 -29.03 -3.37 11.23
CA LEU A 178 -28.16 -2.20 11.49
C LEU A 178 -27.68 -2.11 12.94
N VAL A 179 -27.98 -3.11 13.77
CA VAL A 179 -27.61 -3.11 15.19
C VAL A 179 -26.12 -3.36 15.32
N ASN A 180 -25.43 -2.44 15.99
CA ASN A 180 -24.05 -2.63 16.43
C ASN A 180 -24.08 -3.33 17.80
N VAL A 181 -23.35 -4.43 17.92
CA VAL A 181 -23.31 -5.24 19.14
C VAL A 181 -21.86 -5.46 19.56
N LEU A 182 -21.62 -5.66 20.86
CA LEU A 182 -20.32 -6.13 21.32
C LEU A 182 -20.17 -7.62 21.03
N ALA A 183 -18.94 -8.09 20.81
CA ALA A 183 -18.69 -9.50 20.51
C ALA A 183 -19.29 -10.46 21.55
N LYS A 184 -19.23 -10.11 22.85
CA LYS A 184 -19.86 -10.90 23.93
C LYS A 184 -21.38 -11.00 23.83
N ASP A 185 -22.04 -10.00 23.23
CA ASP A 185 -23.50 -9.86 23.22
C ASP A 185 -24.13 -10.36 21.91
N VAL A 186 -23.31 -10.74 20.91
CA VAL A 186 -23.78 -11.25 19.60
C VAL A 186 -24.72 -12.45 19.78
N ALA A 187 -24.36 -13.41 20.64
CA ALA A 187 -25.16 -14.61 20.84
C ALA A 187 -26.55 -14.29 21.42
N ALA A 188 -26.61 -13.34 22.36
CA ALA A 188 -27.86 -12.87 22.93
C ALA A 188 -28.69 -12.12 21.89
N HIS A 189 -28.06 -11.24 21.09
CA HIS A 189 -28.72 -10.52 19.99
C HIS A 189 -29.28 -11.45 18.91
N LEU A 190 -28.61 -12.57 18.60
CA LEU A 190 -29.08 -13.53 17.61
C LEU A 190 -30.22 -14.43 18.13
N SER A 191 -30.46 -14.44 19.43
CA SER A 191 -31.46 -15.27 20.10
C SER A 191 -32.70 -14.44 20.48
N GLY A 192 -33.81 -15.09 20.81
CA GLY A 192 -35.03 -14.42 21.24
C GLY A 192 -35.59 -13.46 20.17
N ASP A 193 -35.88 -12.21 20.57
CA ASP A 193 -36.49 -11.20 19.70
C ASP A 193 -35.67 -10.88 18.44
N GLY A 194 -34.35 -11.03 18.52
CA GLY A 194 -33.48 -10.86 17.35
C GLY A 194 -33.68 -11.96 16.31
N ALA A 195 -33.94 -13.20 16.71
CA ALA A 195 -34.15 -14.31 15.79
C ALA A 195 -35.38 -14.09 14.89
N THR A 196 -36.49 -13.61 15.46
CA THR A 196 -37.70 -13.29 14.71
C THR A 196 -37.50 -12.12 13.74
N SER A 197 -36.83 -11.06 14.19
CA SER A 197 -36.47 -9.92 13.33
C SER A 197 -35.56 -10.35 12.18
N HIS A 198 -34.54 -11.16 12.46
CA HIS A 198 -33.62 -11.69 11.45
C HIS A 198 -34.32 -12.62 10.46
N LEU A 199 -35.29 -13.43 10.91
CA LEU A 199 -36.09 -14.27 10.03
C LEU A 199 -36.96 -13.43 9.09
N LEU A 200 -37.57 -12.35 9.59
CA LEU A 200 -38.35 -11.43 8.76
C LEU A 200 -37.48 -10.70 7.73
N LEU A 201 -36.32 -10.20 8.16
CA LEU A 201 -35.34 -9.59 7.25
C LEU A 201 -34.89 -10.59 6.17
N ALA A 202 -34.62 -11.84 6.56
CA ALA A 202 -34.27 -12.90 5.62
C ALA A 202 -35.40 -13.16 4.62
N ALA A 203 -36.64 -13.30 5.09
CA ALA A 203 -37.81 -13.52 4.25
C ALA A 203 -38.04 -12.39 3.24
N ASN A 204 -37.99 -11.14 3.70
CA ASN A 204 -38.15 -9.97 2.82
C ASN A 204 -37.07 -9.92 1.75
N ARG A 205 -35.81 -10.13 2.14
CA ARG A 205 -34.70 -10.10 1.20
C ARG A 205 -34.74 -11.25 0.20
N MET A 206 -35.19 -12.43 0.62
CA MET A 206 -35.42 -13.55 -0.29
C MET A 206 -36.51 -13.23 -1.32
N ALA A 207 -37.62 -12.60 -0.91
CA ALA A 207 -38.69 -12.18 -1.82
C ALA A 207 -38.20 -11.14 -2.85
N GLU A 208 -37.37 -10.18 -2.42
CA GLU A 208 -36.71 -9.24 -3.32
C GLU A 208 -35.81 -9.94 -4.34
N TYR A 209 -34.97 -10.88 -3.88
CA TYR A 209 -34.13 -11.66 -4.78
C TYR A 209 -34.93 -12.50 -5.76
N GLU A 210 -36.04 -13.10 -5.33
CA GLU A 210 -36.92 -13.83 -6.22
C GLU A 210 -37.46 -12.93 -7.34
N GLN A 211 -37.84 -11.68 -7.02
CA GLN A 211 -38.28 -10.72 -8.02
C GLN A 211 -37.15 -10.31 -8.98
N VAL A 212 -35.95 -10.06 -8.46
CA VAL A 212 -34.78 -9.75 -9.30
C VAL A 212 -34.45 -10.92 -10.23
N ILE A 213 -34.46 -12.15 -9.73
CA ILE A 213 -34.23 -13.36 -10.53
C ILE A 213 -35.29 -13.51 -11.62
N ARG A 214 -36.56 -13.29 -11.32
CA ARG A 214 -37.64 -13.31 -12.32
C ARG A 214 -37.39 -12.30 -13.44
N THR A 215 -37.17 -11.03 -13.10
CA THR A 215 -36.93 -9.97 -14.09
C THR A 215 -35.65 -10.19 -14.91
N MET A 216 -34.61 -10.76 -14.29
CA MET A 216 -33.37 -11.13 -14.97
C MET A 216 -33.61 -12.25 -15.98
N ASN A 217 -34.33 -13.31 -15.59
CA ASN A 217 -34.67 -14.42 -16.48
C ASN A 217 -35.52 -13.96 -17.67
N GLU A 218 -36.51 -13.09 -17.43
CA GLU A 218 -37.31 -12.49 -18.51
C GLU A 218 -36.44 -11.70 -19.50
N SER A 219 -35.47 -10.94 -18.99
CA SER A 219 -34.53 -10.17 -19.82
C SER A 219 -33.61 -11.09 -20.63
N ILE A 220 -33.12 -12.18 -20.02
CA ILE A 220 -32.33 -13.19 -20.71
C ILE A 220 -33.14 -13.83 -21.84
N SER A 221 -34.40 -14.21 -21.60
CA SER A 221 -35.26 -14.80 -22.64
C SER A 221 -35.50 -13.82 -23.79
N LYS A 222 -35.75 -12.54 -23.51
CA LYS A 222 -35.90 -11.51 -24.56
C LYS A 222 -34.64 -11.38 -25.40
N LEU A 223 -33.48 -11.27 -24.76
CA LEU A 223 -32.18 -11.16 -25.44
C LEU A 223 -31.83 -12.42 -26.24
N GLN A 224 -32.25 -13.61 -25.79
CA GLN A 224 -32.08 -14.86 -26.53
C GLN A 224 -32.89 -14.85 -27.84
N VAL A 225 -34.17 -14.46 -27.77
CA VAL A 225 -35.04 -14.35 -28.94
C VAL A 225 -34.53 -13.29 -29.94
N GLU A 226 -34.12 -12.13 -29.43
CA GLU A 226 -33.55 -11.06 -30.26
C GLU A 226 -32.26 -11.51 -30.95
N ASN A 227 -31.35 -12.16 -30.22
CA ASN A 227 -30.12 -12.72 -30.79
C ASN A 227 -30.41 -13.75 -31.89
N GLU A 228 -31.40 -14.63 -31.70
CA GLU A 228 -31.78 -15.62 -32.71
C GLU A 228 -32.32 -14.93 -33.97
N SER A 229 -33.18 -13.92 -33.81
CA SER A 229 -33.71 -13.11 -34.92
C SER A 229 -32.59 -12.40 -35.69
N LEU A 230 -31.67 -11.74 -34.98
CA LEU A 230 -30.52 -11.05 -35.58
C LEU A 230 -29.61 -12.03 -36.32
N ARG A 231 -29.37 -13.23 -35.77
CA ARG A 231 -28.61 -14.29 -36.46
C ARG A 231 -29.28 -14.73 -37.75
N LYS A 232 -30.61 -14.92 -37.76
CA LYS A 232 -31.37 -15.26 -38.97
C LYS A 232 -31.30 -14.14 -40.01
N GLN A 233 -31.46 -12.88 -39.59
CA GLN A 233 -31.34 -11.73 -40.48
C GLN A 233 -29.93 -11.61 -41.08
N ALA A 234 -28.90 -11.79 -40.26
CA ALA A 234 -27.52 -11.78 -40.71
C ALA A 234 -27.26 -12.89 -41.75
N ALA A 235 -27.75 -14.11 -41.51
CA ALA A 235 -27.63 -15.21 -42.47
C ALA A 235 -28.37 -14.94 -43.80
N ASN A 236 -29.58 -14.40 -43.74
CA ASN A 236 -30.34 -14.03 -44.94
C ASN A 236 -29.65 -12.92 -45.74
N ASN A 237 -29.12 -11.91 -45.05
CA ASN A 237 -28.39 -10.82 -45.68
C ASN A 237 -27.07 -11.33 -46.30
N GLN A 238 -26.35 -12.21 -45.60
CA GLN A 238 -25.15 -12.88 -46.12
C GLN A 238 -25.47 -13.62 -47.42
N GLN A 239 -26.57 -14.38 -47.47
CA GLN A 239 -26.97 -15.13 -48.66
C GLN A 239 -27.35 -14.19 -49.81
N ARG A 240 -28.09 -13.11 -49.55
CA ARG A 240 -28.42 -12.09 -50.56
C ARG A 240 -27.16 -11.47 -51.16
N VAL A 241 -26.24 -11.01 -50.31
CA VAL A 241 -24.96 -10.43 -50.75
C VAL A 241 -24.16 -11.44 -51.55
N THR A 242 -24.13 -12.71 -51.14
CA THR A 242 -23.43 -13.78 -51.89
C THR A 242 -24.03 -13.99 -53.28
N ASN A 243 -25.37 -14.01 -53.38
CA ASN A 243 -26.07 -14.15 -54.66
C ASN A 243 -25.81 -12.94 -55.57
N ASP A 244 -25.85 -11.73 -55.02
CA ASP A 244 -25.56 -10.50 -55.76
C ASP A 244 -24.11 -10.49 -56.26
N ILE A 245 -23.14 -10.88 -55.42
CA ILE A 245 -21.73 -11.05 -55.82
C ILE A 245 -21.61 -12.06 -56.96
N ALA A 246 -22.27 -13.21 -56.88
CA ALA A 246 -22.24 -14.23 -57.95
C ALA A 246 -22.83 -13.68 -59.26
N ASN A 247 -23.97 -13.00 -59.19
CA ASN A 247 -24.62 -12.37 -60.33
C ASN A 247 -23.75 -11.28 -60.98
N PHE A 248 -23.16 -10.41 -60.17
CA PHE A 248 -22.24 -9.38 -60.67
C PHE A 248 -20.98 -9.99 -61.26
N SER A 249 -20.41 -11.03 -60.63
CA SER A 249 -19.26 -11.75 -61.18
C SER A 249 -19.56 -12.34 -62.56
N GLN A 250 -20.74 -12.93 -62.77
CA GLN A 250 -21.15 -13.42 -64.09
C GLN A 250 -21.33 -12.30 -65.13
N LYS A 251 -21.91 -11.16 -64.74
CA LYS A 251 -22.01 -9.99 -65.62
C LYS A 251 -20.64 -9.46 -66.00
N ILE A 252 -19.71 -9.37 -65.05
CA ILE A 252 -18.32 -8.96 -65.30
C ILE A 252 -17.66 -9.91 -66.30
N ILE A 253 -17.73 -11.23 -66.08
CA ILE A 253 -17.19 -12.23 -67.02
C ILE A 253 -17.76 -12.05 -68.43
N THR A 254 -19.07 -11.81 -68.55
CA THR A 254 -19.73 -11.61 -69.84
C THR A 254 -19.28 -10.32 -70.54
N LEU A 255 -19.17 -9.23 -69.79
CA LEU A 255 -18.67 -7.95 -70.31
C LEU A 255 -17.21 -8.04 -70.74
N THR A 256 -16.35 -8.71 -69.95
CA THR A 256 -14.95 -8.95 -70.30
C THR A 256 -14.83 -9.71 -71.62
N LYS A 257 -15.62 -10.79 -71.81
CA LYS A 257 -15.63 -11.53 -73.10
C LYS A 257 -16.05 -10.65 -74.28
N LYS A 258 -17.07 -9.79 -74.09
CA LYS A 258 -17.50 -8.84 -75.13
C LYS A 258 -16.40 -7.82 -75.45
N MET A 259 -15.76 -7.27 -74.42
CA MET A 259 -14.65 -6.34 -74.55
C MET A 259 -13.47 -6.99 -75.30
N ASP A 260 -13.09 -8.22 -74.95
CA ASP A 260 -12.04 -8.96 -75.65
C ASP A 260 -12.38 -9.19 -77.14
N SER A 261 -13.64 -9.49 -77.45
CA SER A 261 -14.09 -9.68 -78.83
C SER A 261 -14.01 -8.38 -79.65
N MET A 262 -14.39 -7.25 -79.03
CA MET A 262 -14.34 -5.93 -79.65
C MET A 262 -12.90 -5.46 -79.87
N THR A 263 -12.03 -5.63 -78.88
CA THR A 263 -10.59 -5.36 -78.98
C THR A 263 -9.94 -6.19 -80.09
N LYS A 264 -10.30 -7.47 -80.23
CA LYS A 264 -9.83 -8.30 -81.36
C LYS A 264 -10.30 -7.77 -82.71
N SER A 265 -11.54 -7.30 -82.82
CA SER A 265 -12.06 -6.68 -84.05
C SER A 265 -11.29 -5.41 -84.38
N HIS A 266 -11.19 -4.48 -83.43
CA HIS A 266 -10.45 -3.22 -83.62
C HIS A 266 -8.98 -3.47 -84.00
N ASN A 267 -8.32 -4.45 -83.38
CA ASN A 267 -6.95 -4.81 -83.75
C ASN A 267 -6.84 -5.31 -85.20
N LYS A 268 -7.82 -6.09 -85.69
CA LYS A 268 -7.86 -6.51 -87.10
C LYS A 268 -8.08 -5.32 -88.03
N ASP A 269 -8.98 -4.42 -87.67
CA ASP A 269 -9.29 -3.23 -88.47
C ASP A 269 -8.09 -2.28 -88.53
N ILE A 270 -7.38 -2.09 -87.41
CA ILE A 270 -6.10 -1.35 -87.36
C ILE A 270 -5.04 -2.01 -88.25
N GLN A 271 -4.91 -3.34 -88.24
CA GLN A 271 -3.96 -4.05 -89.11
C GLN A 271 -4.28 -3.86 -90.60
N LYS A 272 -5.57 -3.89 -90.97
CA LYS A 272 -6.00 -3.62 -92.36
C LYS A 272 -5.65 -2.20 -92.77
N LEU A 273 -5.99 -1.20 -91.95
CA LEU A 273 -5.67 0.21 -92.24
C LEU A 273 -4.16 0.44 -92.37
N LYS A 274 -3.34 -0.22 -91.54
CA LYS A 274 -1.88 -0.16 -91.68
C LYS A 274 -1.41 -0.73 -93.02
N HIS A 275 -1.97 -1.87 -93.43
CA HIS A 275 -1.63 -2.48 -94.72
C HIS A 275 -2.05 -1.59 -95.91
N GLU A 276 -3.18 -0.89 -95.80
CA GLU A 276 -3.64 0.08 -96.81
C GLU A 276 -2.77 1.34 -96.88
N MET A 277 -2.10 1.73 -95.79
CA MET A 277 -1.18 2.88 -95.77
C MET A 277 0.24 2.56 -96.25
N GLU A 278 0.65 1.29 -96.23
CA GLU A 278 2.00 0.83 -96.61
C GLU A 278 2.10 0.42 -98.10
N ASN A 279 0.98 0.32 -98.82
CA ASN A 279 0.89 0.05 -100.27
C ASN A 279 0.53 1.31 -101.06
#